data_AF-A0A0T0MIN1-F1
#
_entry.id   AF-A0A0T0MIN1-F1
#
_cell.length_a   1.000
_cell.length_b   1.000
_cell.length_c   1.000
_cell.angle_alpha   90.00
_cell.angle_beta   90.00
_cell.angle_gamma   90.00
#
_symmetry.space_group_name_H-M   'P 1'
#
loop_
_entity.id
_entity.type
_entity.pdbx_description
1 polymer ?
#
loop_
_entity_poly.entity_id
_entity_poly.type
_entity_poly.pdbx_seq_one_letter_code
_entity_poly.pdbx_strand_id
1 'polypeptide(L)'
;MRLALTAQIALATAIGGFVAGLLALWVGSTTLSVGAGVTVRVVLVVLVLLLAPAIAVRRRLLDVDRTVLRRSAVVGLVLGYLLNPLSWLGRAFVAQTFVPVGVASAAVDLVLWTGVGMGAVLVATRSATHRDPLGYQSSA
;
A
#
# COMPACT_ATOMS: atom_id res chain seq x y z
N MET A 1 13.97 12.58 -6.36
CA MET A 1 12.68 11.86 -6.18
C MET A 1 12.33 11.20 -7.51
N ARG A 2 11.77 9.98 -7.55
CA ARG A 2 11.45 9.30 -8.82
C ARG A 2 9.95 9.37 -9.12
N LEU A 3 9.57 10.24 -10.06
CA LEU A 3 8.18 10.48 -10.46
C LEU A 3 7.48 9.21 -10.93
N ALA A 4 8.13 8.43 -11.81
CA ALA A 4 7.53 7.20 -12.34
C ALA A 4 7.21 6.16 -11.26
N LEU A 5 8.10 5.97 -10.26
CA LEU A 5 7.84 5.06 -9.13
C LEU A 5 6.71 5.59 -8.25
N THR A 6 6.72 6.90 -7.98
CA THR A 6 5.70 7.57 -7.17
C THR A 6 4.31 7.40 -7.80
N ALA A 7 4.20 7.69 -9.09
CA ALA A 7 2.97 7.53 -9.87
C ALA A 7 2.52 6.06 -9.93
N GLN A 8 3.45 5.12 -10.14
CA GLN A 8 3.14 3.69 -10.16
C GLN A 8 2.54 3.21 -8.83
N ILE A 9 3.13 3.61 -7.69
CA ILE A 9 2.61 3.26 -6.37
C ILE A 9 1.26 3.94 -6.12
N ALA A 10 1.14 5.22 -6.45
CA ALA A 10 -0.09 5.99 -6.26
C ALA A 10 -1.25 5.37 -7.04
N LEU A 11 -1.08 5.13 -8.34
CA LEU A 11 -2.12 4.58 -9.20
C LEU A 11 -2.46 3.14 -8.81
N ALA A 12 -1.47 2.29 -8.55
CA ALA A 12 -1.73 0.90 -8.19
C ALA A 12 -2.51 0.78 -6.87
N THR A 13 -2.16 1.60 -5.87
CA THR A 13 -2.86 1.57 -4.57
C THR A 13 -4.22 2.26 -4.62
N ALA A 14 -4.37 3.35 -5.38
CA ALA A 14 -5.66 4.00 -5.60
C ALA A 14 -6.65 3.08 -6.31
N ILE A 15 -6.26 2.51 -7.45
CA ILE A 15 -7.10 1.61 -8.24
C ILE A 15 -7.37 0.33 -7.47
N GLY A 16 -6.34 -0.29 -6.89
CA GLY A 16 -6.48 -1.52 -6.13
C GLY A 16 -7.40 -1.34 -4.91
N GLY A 17 -7.26 -0.24 -4.17
CA GLY A 17 -8.14 0.06 -3.05
C GLY A 17 -9.58 0.40 -3.46
N PHE A 18 -9.75 1.08 -4.58
CA PHE A 18 -11.08 1.34 -5.13
C PHE A 18 -11.80 0.03 -5.52
N VAL A 19 -11.12 -0.84 -6.29
CA VAL A 19 -11.64 -2.16 -6.66
C VAL A 19 -11.95 -3.02 -5.43
N ALA A 20 -11.06 -3.02 -4.43
CA ALA A 20 -11.29 -3.71 -3.15
C ALA A 20 -12.57 -3.21 -2.45
N GLY A 21 -12.81 -1.90 -2.47
CA GLY A 21 -14.03 -1.32 -1.92
C GLY A 21 -15.30 -1.68 -2.70
N LEU A 22 -15.23 -1.75 -4.03
CA LEU A 22 -16.37 -2.20 -4.86
C LEU A 22 -16.70 -3.67 -4.60
N LEU A 23 -15.69 -4.53 -4.51
CA LEU A 23 -15.89 -5.95 -4.18
C LEU A 23 -16.48 -6.13 -2.78
N ALA A 24 -16.03 -5.32 -1.82
CA ALA A 24 -16.60 -5.31 -0.47
C ALA A 24 -18.07 -4.88 -0.44
N LEU A 25 -18.46 -3.89 -1.25
CA LEU A 25 -19.87 -3.50 -1.40
C LEU A 25 -20.70 -4.65 -1.97
N TRP A 26 -20.19 -5.35 -2.98
CA TRP A 26 -20.84 -6.51 -3.57
C TRP A 26 -20.95 -7.70 -2.59
N VAL A 27 -19.92 -7.97 -1.79
CA VAL A 27 -20.00 -9.00 -0.74
C VAL A 27 -20.99 -8.59 0.35
N GLY A 28 -20.98 -7.32 0.77
CA GLY A 28 -21.91 -6.82 1.77
C GLY A 28 -23.36 -6.92 1.33
N SER A 29 -23.66 -6.66 0.05
CA SER A 29 -25.02 -6.77 -0.49
C SER A 29 -25.48 -8.22 -0.67
N THR A 30 -24.59 -9.12 -1.10
CA THR A 30 -24.92 -10.55 -1.30
C THR A 30 -25.07 -11.32 0.00
N THR A 31 -24.31 -10.95 1.04
CA THR A 31 -24.36 -11.61 2.36
C THR A 31 -25.32 -10.93 3.34
N LEU A 32 -25.93 -9.80 2.96
CA LEU A 32 -26.73 -8.92 3.83
C LEU A 32 -26.00 -8.53 5.14
N SER A 33 -24.66 -8.55 5.12
CA SER A 33 -23.81 -8.32 6.28
C SER A 33 -22.81 -7.21 6.00
N VAL A 34 -23.02 -6.06 6.67
CA VAL A 34 -22.07 -4.94 6.63
C VAL A 34 -20.70 -5.36 7.13
N GLY A 35 -20.64 -6.22 8.16
CA GLY A 35 -19.38 -6.71 8.73
C GLY A 35 -18.58 -7.56 7.74
N ALA A 36 -19.24 -8.41 6.95
CA ALA A 36 -18.58 -9.22 5.92
C ALA A 36 -17.94 -8.33 4.84
N GLY A 37 -18.69 -7.34 4.33
CA GLY A 37 -18.17 -6.39 3.35
C GLY A 37 -16.96 -5.61 3.88
N VAL A 38 -17.04 -5.08 5.11
CA VAL A 38 -15.92 -4.36 5.74
C VAL A 38 -14.69 -5.26 5.88
N THR A 39 -14.86 -6.50 6.32
CA THR A 39 -13.76 -7.46 6.49
C THR A 39 -13.06 -7.72 5.16
N VAL A 40 -13.81 -7.99 4.10
CA VAL A 40 -13.28 -8.19 2.75
C VAL A 40 -12.51 -6.96 2.26
N ARG A 41 -13.05 -5.75 2.46
CA ARG A 41 -12.35 -4.52 2.09
C ARG A 41 -10.99 -4.42 2.78
N VAL A 42 -10.97 -4.61 4.10
CA VAL A 42 -9.75 -4.47 4.91
C VAL A 42 -8.69 -5.46 4.43
N VAL A 43 -9.06 -6.73 4.23
CA VAL A 43 -8.14 -7.77 3.75
C VAL A 43 -7.59 -7.41 2.36
N LEU A 44 -8.45 -7.07 1.41
CA LEU A 44 -8.04 -6.75 0.04
C LEU A 44 -7.17 -5.48 -0.02
N VAL A 45 -7.52 -4.43 0.74
CA VAL A 45 -6.72 -3.20 0.81
C VAL A 45 -5.35 -3.48 1.42
N VAL A 46 -5.26 -4.28 2.50
CA VAL A 46 -3.97 -4.71 3.06
C VAL A 46 -3.15 -5.43 1.99
N LEU A 47 -3.73 -6.38 1.26
CA LEU A 47 -3.02 -7.09 0.19
C LEU A 47 -2.49 -6.12 -0.88
N VAL A 48 -3.29 -5.15 -1.32
CA VAL A 48 -2.85 -4.13 -2.28
C VAL A 48 -1.70 -3.30 -1.73
N LEU A 49 -1.80 -2.84 -0.48
CA LEU A 49 -0.77 -2.04 0.18
C LEU A 49 0.52 -2.80 0.45
N LEU A 50 0.44 -4.12 0.65
CA LEU A 50 1.62 -4.95 0.80
C LEU A 50 2.27 -5.25 -0.54
N LEU A 51 1.48 -5.68 -1.53
CA LEU A 51 2.02 -6.20 -2.78
C LEU A 51 2.46 -5.10 -3.74
N ALA A 52 1.65 -4.08 -3.98
CA ALA A 52 1.94 -3.09 -5.01
C ALA A 52 3.22 -2.28 -4.73
N PRO A 53 3.42 -1.70 -3.53
CA PRO A 53 4.66 -1.01 -3.20
C PRO A 53 5.88 -1.95 -3.15
N ALA A 54 5.72 -3.16 -2.59
CA ALA A 54 6.82 -4.12 -2.51
C ALA A 54 7.32 -4.55 -3.89
N ILE A 55 6.42 -4.87 -4.82
CA ILE A 55 6.76 -5.24 -6.18
C ILE A 55 7.39 -4.06 -6.92
N ALA A 56 6.81 -2.87 -6.82
CA ALA A 56 7.31 -1.67 -7.50
C ALA A 56 8.72 -1.30 -7.05
N VAL A 57 9.02 -1.43 -5.76
CA VAL A 57 10.34 -1.15 -5.19
C VAL A 57 11.33 -2.27 -5.51
N ARG A 58 10.95 -3.55 -5.38
CA ARG A 58 11.84 -4.70 -5.67
C ARG A 58 12.47 -4.64 -7.05
N ARG A 59 11.70 -4.21 -8.06
CA ARG A 59 12.18 -4.05 -9.45
C ARG A 59 13.25 -2.97 -9.65
N ARG A 60 13.51 -2.13 -8.63
CA ARG A 60 14.41 -0.97 -8.72
C ARG A 60 15.47 -0.95 -7.61
N LEU A 61 15.60 -2.04 -6.84
CA LEU A 61 16.51 -2.11 -5.70
C LEU A 61 17.99 -2.05 -6.07
N LEU A 62 18.36 -2.47 -7.29
CA LEU A 62 19.75 -2.50 -7.74
C LEU A 62 20.21 -1.16 -8.34
N ASP A 63 19.26 -0.34 -8.82
CA ASP A 63 19.58 0.86 -9.61
C ASP A 63 19.40 2.17 -8.80
N VAL A 64 18.85 2.10 -7.60
CA VAL A 64 18.40 3.29 -6.86
C VAL A 64 18.67 3.18 -5.37
N ASP A 65 19.16 4.26 -4.79
CA ASP A 65 19.32 4.41 -3.35
C ASP A 65 18.03 4.13 -2.57
N ARG A 66 18.18 3.38 -1.49
CA ARG A 66 17.08 3.01 -0.58
C ARG A 66 16.34 4.24 -0.05
N THR A 67 17.04 5.32 0.26
CA THR A 67 16.43 6.57 0.75
C THR A 67 15.52 7.21 -0.30
N VAL A 68 15.93 7.19 -1.58
CA VAL A 68 15.13 7.73 -2.69
C VAL A 68 13.89 6.85 -2.94
N LEU A 69 14.04 5.53 -2.87
CA LEU A 69 12.93 4.58 -2.97
C LEU A 69 11.89 4.82 -1.87
N ARG A 70 12.34 4.96 -0.62
CA ARG A 70 11.48 5.20 0.55
C ARG A 70 10.72 6.52 0.44
N ARG A 71 11.41 7.62 0.11
CA ARG A 71 10.74 8.94 -0.07
C ARG A 71 9.71 8.91 -1.20
N SER A 72 10.05 8.28 -2.32
CA SER A 72 9.13 8.16 -3.47
C SER A 72 7.92 7.29 -3.11
N ALA A 73 8.11 6.24 -2.30
CA ALA A 73 7.03 5.38 -1.85
C ALA A 73 6.07 6.07 -0.88
N VAL A 74 6.58 6.82 0.11
CA VAL A 74 5.72 7.57 1.05
C VAL A 74 4.81 8.52 0.29
N VAL A 75 5.37 9.30 -0.63
CA VAL A 75 4.56 10.25 -1.41
C VAL A 75 3.61 9.52 -2.37
N GLY A 76 4.04 8.40 -2.96
CA GLY A 76 3.16 7.56 -3.77
C GLY A 76 1.98 7.02 -2.97
N LEU A 77 2.18 6.58 -1.73
CA LEU A 77 1.13 6.05 -0.86
C LEU A 77 0.14 7.14 -0.43
N VAL A 78 0.63 8.33 -0.06
CA VAL A 78 -0.22 9.48 0.27
C VAL A 78 -1.07 9.88 -0.93
N LEU A 79 -0.45 10.02 -2.10
CA LEU A 79 -1.18 10.33 -3.33
C LEU A 79 -2.17 9.22 -3.70
N GLY A 80 -1.79 7.94 -3.54
CA GLY A 80 -2.69 6.82 -3.79
C GLY A 80 -3.93 6.82 -2.90
N TYR A 81 -3.78 7.21 -1.62
CA TYR A 81 -4.92 7.41 -0.73
C TYR A 81 -5.83 8.55 -1.21
N LEU A 82 -5.25 9.71 -1.52
CA LEU A 82 -6.01 10.88 -1.99
C LEU A 82 -6.68 10.67 -3.34
N LEU A 83 -6.10 9.84 -4.22
CA LEU A 83 -6.68 9.51 -5.52
C LEU A 83 -7.78 8.45 -5.45
N ASN A 84 -7.90 7.71 -4.34
CA ASN A 84 -8.97 6.73 -4.15
C ASN A 84 -10.29 7.45 -3.84
N PRO A 85 -11.34 7.38 -4.67
CA PRO A 85 -12.61 8.06 -4.41
C PRO A 85 -13.25 7.70 -3.07
N LEU A 86 -13.03 6.47 -2.58
CA LEU A 86 -13.60 6.00 -1.32
C LEU A 86 -12.96 6.64 -0.08
N SER A 87 -11.78 7.26 -0.20
CA SER A 87 -11.13 7.95 0.93
C SER A 87 -11.90 9.21 1.30
N TRP A 88 -12.40 9.93 0.31
CA TRP A 88 -13.24 11.11 0.49
C TRP A 88 -14.60 10.80 1.12
N LEU A 89 -15.05 9.54 1.03
CA LEU A 89 -16.26 9.06 1.69
C LEU A 89 -15.97 8.49 3.09
N GLY A 90 -14.73 8.52 3.56
CA GLY A 90 -14.30 7.89 4.81
C GLY A 90 -14.41 6.37 4.80
N ARG A 91 -14.40 5.76 3.62
CA ARG A 91 -14.61 4.31 3.39
C ARG A 91 -13.42 3.63 2.72
N ALA A 92 -12.24 4.25 2.73
CA ALA A 92 -11.07 3.74 2.02
C ALA A 92 -10.47 2.50 2.68
N PHE A 93 -10.38 2.46 4.01
CA PHE A 93 -9.70 1.35 4.68
C PHE A 93 -10.47 0.77 5.86
N VAL A 94 -10.22 1.24 7.09
CA VAL A 94 -10.75 0.59 8.31
C VAL A 94 -11.24 1.57 9.37
N ALA A 95 -10.80 2.83 9.37
CA ALA A 95 -11.06 3.80 10.44
C ALA A 95 -12.55 3.96 10.79
N GLN A 96 -13.44 3.84 9.79
CA GLN A 96 -14.89 3.90 10.00
C GLN A 96 -15.44 2.86 11.00
N THR A 97 -14.67 1.84 11.38
CA THR A 97 -15.12 0.82 12.34
C THR A 97 -14.93 1.23 13.80
N PHE A 98 -14.10 2.25 14.07
CA PHE A 98 -13.81 2.71 15.44
C PHE A 98 -13.74 4.24 15.58
N VAL A 99 -13.82 5.01 14.49
CA VAL A 99 -13.92 6.48 14.48
C VAL A 99 -15.14 6.90 13.64
N PRO A 100 -15.95 7.87 14.10
CA PRO A 100 -17.01 8.46 13.28
C PRO A 100 -16.48 9.01 11.96
N VAL A 101 -17.26 8.85 10.89
CA VAL A 101 -16.88 9.30 9.54
C VAL A 101 -16.71 10.82 9.54
N GLY A 102 -15.52 11.27 9.14
CA GLY A 102 -15.17 12.68 9.02
C GLY A 102 -13.66 12.89 8.82
N VAL A 103 -13.18 14.09 9.11
CA VAL A 103 -11.75 14.44 8.96
C VAL A 103 -10.86 13.57 9.84
N ALA A 104 -11.31 13.27 11.06
CA ALA A 104 -10.57 12.41 11.99
C ALA A 104 -10.41 10.97 11.45
N SER A 105 -11.48 10.36 10.94
CA SER A 105 -11.39 9.02 10.34
C SER A 105 -10.53 9.01 9.09
N ALA A 106 -10.59 10.06 8.26
CA ALA A 106 -9.74 10.19 7.07
C ALA A 106 -8.25 10.29 7.44
N ALA A 107 -7.91 11.07 8.47
CA ALA A 107 -6.54 11.17 8.97
C ALA A 107 -6.01 9.83 9.50
N VAL A 108 -6.84 9.11 10.27
CA VAL A 108 -6.48 7.77 10.77
C VAL A 108 -6.28 6.79 9.62
N ASP A 109 -7.21 6.76 8.66
CA ASP A 109 -7.10 5.90 7.48
C ASP A 109 -5.84 6.21 6.67
N LEU A 110 -5.50 7.49 6.48
CA LEU A 110 -4.28 7.90 5.78
C LEU A 110 -3.02 7.40 6.51
N VAL A 111 -2.96 7.53 7.83
CA VAL A 111 -1.83 7.05 8.64
C VAL A 111 -1.70 5.53 8.55
N LEU A 112 -2.81 4.80 8.67
CA LEU A 112 -2.81 3.34 8.56
C LEU A 112 -2.44 2.87 7.15
N TRP A 113 -2.99 3.51 6.11
CA TRP A 113 -2.70 3.22 4.70
C TRP A 113 -1.22 3.40 4.37
N THR A 114 -0.67 4.57 4.74
CA THR A 114 0.73 4.89 4.53
C THR A 114 1.64 4.01 5.40
N GLY A 115 1.27 3.75 6.65
CA GLY A 115 2.02 2.89 7.57
C GLY A 115 2.14 1.45 7.07
N VAL A 116 1.02 0.83 6.69
CA VAL A 116 1.00 -0.55 6.14
C VAL A 116 1.81 -0.63 4.84
N GLY A 117 1.57 0.29 3.90
CA GLY A 117 2.31 0.33 2.64
C GLY A 117 3.81 0.56 2.84
N MET A 118 4.18 1.43 3.78
CA MET A 118 5.58 1.70 4.09
C MET A 118 6.26 0.50 4.77
N GLY A 119 5.55 -0.22 5.63
CA GLY A 119 6.02 -1.48 6.20
C GLY A 119 6.45 -2.47 5.12
N ALA A 120 5.64 -2.62 4.06
CA ALA A 120 5.97 -3.47 2.92
C ALA A 120 7.23 -3.02 2.17
N VAL A 121 7.42 -1.71 1.99
CA VAL A 121 8.61 -1.13 1.36
C VAL A 121 9.86 -1.36 2.21
N LEU A 122 9.75 -1.24 3.53
CA LEU A 122 10.86 -1.50 4.45
C LEU A 122 11.29 -2.97 4.39
N VAL A 123 10.35 -3.90 4.40
CA VAL A 123 10.63 -5.34 4.26
C VAL A 123 11.26 -5.63 2.90
N ALA A 124 10.68 -5.11 1.82
CA ALA A 124 11.18 -5.31 0.46
C ALA A 124 12.61 -4.77 0.27
N THR A 125 12.96 -3.65 0.91
CA THR A 125 14.31 -3.05 0.81
C THR A 125 15.36 -3.73 1.70
N ARG A 126 14.96 -4.49 2.74
CA ARG A 126 15.89 -5.23 3.62
C ARG A 126 16.41 -6.52 2.98
N SER A 127 15.55 -7.29 2.30
CA SER A 127 15.91 -8.62 1.73
C SER A 127 17.03 -8.60 0.69
N ALA A 128 17.38 -7.44 0.11
CA ALA A 128 18.50 -7.32 -0.82
C ALA A 128 19.89 -7.42 -0.15
N THR A 129 19.96 -7.44 1.19
CA THR A 129 21.22 -7.48 1.96
C THR A 129 21.69 -8.92 2.25
N HIS A 130 20.97 -9.95 1.79
CA HIS A 130 21.26 -11.38 2.07
C HIS A 130 21.59 -12.19 0.81
N ARG A 131 21.97 -11.53 -0.30
CA ARG A 131 22.66 -12.27 -1.37
C ARG A 131 24.13 -12.33 -0.99
N ASP A 132 24.54 -13.49 -0.51
CA ASP A 132 25.93 -13.83 -0.23
C ASP A 132 26.84 -13.34 -1.38
N PRO A 133 28.01 -12.78 -1.08
CA PRO A 133 29.02 -12.56 -2.10
C PRO A 133 29.33 -13.94 -2.68
N LEU A 134 28.97 -14.16 -3.95
CA LEU A 134 29.43 -15.33 -4.70
C LEU A 134 30.95 -15.36 -4.55
N GLY A 135 31.43 -16.30 -3.74
CA GLY A 135 32.81 -16.42 -3.34
C GLY A 135 33.67 -16.68 -4.57
N TYR A 136 34.21 -15.62 -5.15
CA TYR A 136 35.37 -15.73 -6.02
C TYR A 136 36.60 -15.76 -5.11
N GLN A 137 36.85 -16.93 -4.52
CA GLN A 137 38.18 -17.23 -4.02
C GLN A 137 39.07 -17.39 -5.25
N SER A 138 39.84 -16.35 -5.58
CA SER A 138 40.97 -16.51 -6.48
C SER A 138 42.01 -17.35 -5.76
N SER A 139 42.05 -18.64 -6.07
CA SER A 139 43.17 -19.50 -5.72
C SER A 139 44.40 -19.01 -6.49
N ALA A 140 45.29 -18.31 -5.78
CA ALA A 140 46.68 -18.09 -6.17
C ALA A 140 47.56 -19.14 -5.48
#